data_AF-A0A1B1TBR2-F1
#
_entry.id   AF-A0A1B1TBR2-F1
#
_cell.length_a   1.000
_cell.length_b   1.000
_cell.length_c   1.000
_cell.angle_alpha   90.00
_cell.angle_beta   90.00
_cell.angle_gamma   90.00
#
_symmetry.space_group_name_H-M   'P 1'
#
loop_
_entity.id
_entity.type
_entity.pdbx_description
1 polymer ?
#
loop_
_entity_poly.entity_id
_entity_poly.type
_entity_poly.pdbx_seq_one_letter_code
_entity_poly.pdbx_strand_id
1 'polypeptide(L)'
;MKIKAYNLVNSVIQEELDAGLLAESYEVSVKDGKNITLPDVFNTEIRNDLVKSAVHASRANRRQPYGHREHDGKKAPQPGMKHSVEWWGKGRGVSRIMRKTGQRTAAQNPHTRGGRRAHGPMVAKNWSQKLNSKQKIMARNSAISASMDKSIVSARGHKFSDETRFPIIIGDYMESRNGTDEKYDLESIPLQYSTRKFVAMMEGLGLGDDLIRAKEGRKIRAGKATMRGRKYRTPKSILLVVSKKEGLHKAAKNVPGVDVIATKDLSAEDLAPGGDIGRLTVWTKSAIEELE
;
A
#
# COMPACT_ATOMS: atom_id res chain seq x y z
N MET A 1 -5.84 20.76 -19.06
CA MET A 1 -7.22 20.92 -18.50
C MET A 1 -7.14 21.83 -17.27
N LYS A 2 -8.10 22.73 -17.03
CA LYS A 2 -8.11 23.60 -15.84
C LYS A 2 -9.16 23.13 -14.85
N ILE A 3 -8.78 22.96 -13.58
CA ILE A 3 -9.67 22.46 -12.53
C ILE A 3 -9.54 23.34 -11.29
N LYS A 4 -10.66 23.57 -10.59
CA LYS A 4 -10.68 24.32 -9.34
C LYS A 4 -10.14 23.45 -8.20
N ALA A 5 -9.18 23.99 -7.45
CA ALA A 5 -8.76 23.38 -6.19
C ALA A 5 -9.84 23.54 -5.12
N TYR A 6 -9.85 22.66 -4.12
CA TYR A 6 -10.60 22.83 -2.89
C TYR A 6 -9.76 23.61 -1.88
N ASN A 7 -10.27 24.74 -1.43
CA ASN A 7 -9.73 25.46 -0.29
C ASN A 7 -10.51 25.01 0.95
N LEU A 8 -9.77 24.66 2.01
CA LEU A 8 -10.32 24.13 3.24
C LEU A 8 -10.24 25.19 4.33
N VAL A 9 -11.37 25.49 4.95
CA VAL A 9 -11.44 26.35 6.13
C VAL A 9 -11.92 25.51 7.29
N ASN A 10 -11.04 25.26 8.25
CA ASN A 10 -11.31 24.48 9.44
C ASN A 10 -11.71 25.41 10.58
N SER A 11 -12.97 25.33 11.03
CA SER A 11 -13.43 25.99 12.24
C SER A 11 -13.15 25.11 13.45
N VAL A 12 -12.32 25.62 14.36
CA VAL A 12 -12.00 24.95 15.62
C VAL A 12 -13.00 25.41 16.68
N ILE A 13 -13.91 24.52 17.08
CA ILE A 13 -14.87 24.79 18.16
C ILE A 13 -14.27 24.23 19.45
N GLN A 14 -14.08 25.11 20.43
CA GLN A 14 -13.53 24.78 21.75
C GLN A 14 -14.68 24.66 22.75
N GLU A 15 -14.84 23.49 23.37
CA GLU A 15 -15.74 23.32 24.52
C GLU A 15 -14.95 23.60 25.81
N GLU A 16 -15.32 24.68 26.50
CA GLU A 16 -14.79 25.06 27.81
C GLU A 16 -15.80 24.71 28.91
N LEU A 17 -15.33 24.06 29.98
CA LEU A 17 -16.05 23.85 31.24
C LEU A 17 -15.21 24.43 32.39
N ASP A 18 -15.81 24.64 33.56
CA ASP A 18 -15.19 25.33 34.72
C ASP A 18 -13.82 24.79 35.18
N ALA A 19 -13.41 23.59 34.74
CA ALA A 19 -12.12 22.97 35.04
C ALA A 19 -11.06 23.07 33.91
N GLY A 20 -11.40 23.68 32.75
CA GLY A 20 -10.50 23.90 31.60
C GLY A 20 -11.07 23.47 30.23
N LEU A 21 -10.21 23.56 29.20
CA LEU A 21 -10.49 23.09 27.83
C LEU A 21 -10.68 21.56 27.80
N LEU A 22 -11.87 21.09 27.43
CA LEU A 22 -12.25 19.67 27.54
C LEU A 22 -12.16 18.94 26.19
N ALA A 23 -12.61 19.56 25.10
CA ALA A 23 -12.52 19.00 23.76
C ALA A 23 -12.43 20.09 22.67
N GLU A 24 -11.58 19.86 21.66
CA GLU A 24 -11.61 20.60 20.40
C GLU A 24 -12.31 19.73 19.35
N SER A 25 -13.37 20.28 18.74
CA SER A 25 -13.99 19.73 17.54
C SER A 25 -13.59 20.55 16.31
N TYR A 26 -13.49 19.87 15.16
CA TYR A 26 -13.01 20.45 13.91
C TYR A 26 -14.08 20.24 12.86
N GLU A 27 -14.65 21.33 12.36
CA GLU A 27 -15.58 21.30 11.23
C GLU A 27 -14.91 21.97 10.05
N VAL A 28 -14.90 21.31 8.90
CA VAL A 28 -14.22 21.84 7.70
C VAL A 28 -15.26 22.24 6.67
N SER A 29 -15.28 23.52 6.34
CA SER A 29 -16.02 24.05 5.20
C SER A 29 -15.14 24.04 3.95
N VAL A 30 -15.73 23.61 2.84
CA VAL A 30 -15.04 23.51 1.55
C VAL A 30 -15.45 24.68 0.66
N LYS A 31 -14.46 25.45 0.20
CA LYS A 31 -14.66 26.55 -0.75
C LYS A 31 -13.93 26.25 -2.06
N ASP A 32 -14.49 26.78 -3.15
CA ASP A 32 -13.83 26.76 -4.45
C ASP A 32 -12.61 27.68 -4.44
N GLY A 33 -11.44 27.11 -4.72
CA GLY A 33 -10.17 27.82 -4.83
C GLY A 33 -9.85 28.26 -6.26
N LYS A 34 -8.57 28.61 -6.48
CA LYS A 34 -8.06 29.04 -7.78
C LYS A 34 -8.05 27.88 -8.79
N ASN A 35 -8.13 28.24 -10.07
CA ASN A 35 -7.96 27.29 -11.18
C ASN A 35 -6.50 26.88 -11.28
N ILE A 36 -6.24 25.57 -11.31
CA ILE A 36 -4.93 24.95 -11.52
C ILE A 36 -4.92 24.27 -12.89
N THR A 37 -3.82 24.41 -13.62
CA THR A 37 -3.55 23.66 -14.85
C THR A 37 -3.09 22.25 -14.50
N LEU A 38 -3.78 21.25 -15.03
CA LEU A 38 -3.34 19.86 -14.89
C LEU A 38 -2.19 19.55 -15.87
N PRO A 39 -1.14 18.84 -15.41
CA PRO A 39 -0.10 18.28 -16.27
C PRO A 39 -0.64 17.29 -17.31
N ASP A 40 0.12 17.09 -18.39
CA ASP A 40 -0.20 16.16 -19.48
C ASP A 40 -0.36 14.70 -19.02
N VAL A 41 0.24 14.35 -17.87
CA VAL A 41 0.18 13.03 -17.25
C VAL A 41 -1.27 12.56 -17.01
N PHE A 42 -2.18 13.48 -16.70
CA PHE A 42 -3.59 13.18 -16.44
C PHE A 42 -4.37 12.85 -17.73
N ASN A 43 -3.89 13.28 -18.90
CA ASN A 43 -4.54 13.06 -20.19
C ASN A 43 -3.98 11.83 -20.95
N THR A 44 -3.23 10.98 -20.26
CA THR A 44 -2.65 9.78 -20.88
C THR A 44 -3.67 8.67 -21.03
N GLU A 45 -3.50 7.82 -22.05
CA GLU A 45 -4.39 6.68 -22.25
C GLU A 45 -4.27 5.65 -21.10
N ILE A 46 -5.42 5.12 -20.66
CA ILE A 46 -5.50 4.15 -19.57
C ILE A 46 -5.13 2.76 -20.07
N ARG A 47 -3.89 2.34 -19.77
CA ARG A 47 -3.35 1.02 -20.14
C ARG A 47 -3.26 0.06 -18.95
N ASN A 48 -4.30 -0.76 -18.78
CA ASN A 48 -4.41 -1.74 -17.69
C ASN A 48 -3.35 -2.85 -17.73
N ASP A 49 -2.91 -3.25 -18.93
CA ASP A 49 -1.87 -4.25 -19.16
C ASP A 49 -0.54 -3.82 -18.53
N LEU A 50 -0.09 -2.60 -18.84
CA LEU A 50 1.16 -2.04 -18.33
C LEU A 50 1.14 -1.87 -16.81
N VAL A 51 0.02 -1.40 -16.27
CA VAL A 51 -0.17 -1.25 -14.82
C VAL A 51 -0.03 -2.60 -14.11
N LYS A 52 -0.72 -3.64 -14.59
CA LYS A 52 -0.64 -4.99 -14.00
C LYS A 52 0.78 -5.55 -14.07
N SER A 53 1.46 -5.41 -15.21
CA SER A 53 2.86 -5.84 -15.35
C SER A 53 3.80 -5.10 -14.41
N ALA A 54 3.63 -3.78 -14.26
CA ALA A 54 4.45 -2.96 -13.37
C ALA A 54 4.25 -3.34 -11.89
N VAL A 55 3.01 -3.54 -11.46
CA VAL A 55 2.68 -3.97 -10.09
C VAL A 55 3.21 -5.39 -9.81
N HIS A 56 3.10 -6.30 -10.79
CA HIS A 56 3.64 -7.65 -10.64
C HIS A 56 5.17 -7.62 -10.45
N ALA A 57 5.89 -6.85 -11.27
CA ALA A 57 7.33 -6.69 -11.15
C ALA A 57 7.75 -6.06 -9.81
N SER A 58 7.04 -5.01 -9.36
CA SER A 58 7.28 -4.37 -8.05
C SER A 58 7.12 -5.35 -6.89
N ARG A 59 6.06 -6.17 -6.91
CA ARG A 59 5.81 -7.21 -5.90
C ARG A 59 6.84 -8.33 -5.92
N ALA A 60 7.28 -8.75 -7.10
CA ALA A 60 8.35 -9.73 -7.25
C ALA A 60 9.65 -9.21 -6.62
N ASN A 61 10.01 -7.95 -6.89
CA ASN A 61 11.25 -7.33 -6.41
C ASN A 61 11.28 -7.08 -4.89
N ARG A 62 10.12 -6.93 -4.24
CA ARG A 62 10.03 -6.82 -2.77
C ARG A 62 10.09 -8.17 -2.04
N ARG A 63 10.00 -9.28 -2.77
CA ARG A 63 9.93 -10.61 -2.17
C ARG A 63 11.26 -10.96 -1.52
N GLN A 64 11.20 -11.33 -0.24
CA GLN A 64 12.35 -11.89 0.46
C GLN A 64 12.69 -13.29 -0.10
N PRO A 65 13.94 -13.53 -0.55
CA PRO A 65 14.39 -14.86 -0.96
C PRO A 65 14.22 -15.85 0.20
N TYR A 66 13.75 -17.05 -0.12
CA TYR A 66 13.61 -18.12 0.85
C TYR A 66 13.97 -19.44 0.20
N GLY A 67 14.56 -20.32 0.98
CA GLY A 67 14.94 -21.63 0.52
C GLY A 67 15.33 -22.52 1.69
N HIS A 68 15.55 -23.78 1.36
CA HIS A 68 16.22 -24.69 2.27
C HIS A 68 17.74 -24.55 2.08
N ARG A 69 18.52 -25.07 3.03
CA ARG A 69 19.99 -25.10 2.91
C ARG A 69 20.39 -25.85 1.65
N GLU A 70 21.21 -25.22 0.81
CA GLU A 70 21.78 -25.82 -0.38
C GLU A 70 22.72 -26.96 0.00
N HIS A 71 22.78 -28.00 -0.82
CA HIS A 71 23.64 -29.14 -0.57
C HIS A 71 25.08 -28.78 -0.94
N ASP A 72 25.88 -28.45 0.07
CA ASP A 72 27.29 -28.09 -0.11
C ASP A 72 28.20 -29.11 0.61
N GLY A 73 28.66 -30.10 -0.16
CA GLY A 73 29.48 -31.20 0.34
C GLY A 73 28.84 -32.01 1.48
N LYS A 74 29.68 -32.81 2.16
CA LYS A 74 29.22 -33.69 3.26
C LYS A 74 28.89 -32.94 4.56
N LYS A 75 29.43 -31.74 4.76
CA LYS A 75 29.28 -30.93 5.99
C LYS A 75 28.00 -30.08 5.99
N ALA A 76 27.45 -29.77 4.82
CA ALA A 76 26.26 -28.94 4.66
C ALA A 76 25.19 -29.59 3.77
N PRO A 77 24.75 -30.84 4.04
CA PRO A 77 23.80 -31.51 3.17
C PRO A 77 22.40 -30.89 3.31
N GLN A 78 21.61 -31.05 2.24
CA GLN A 78 20.20 -30.67 2.18
C GLN A 78 19.42 -31.22 3.39
N PRO A 79 18.41 -30.51 3.93
CA PRO A 79 17.51 -31.08 4.92
C PRO A 79 16.94 -32.43 4.46
N GLY A 80 17.01 -33.44 5.33
CA GLY A 80 16.64 -34.82 5.03
C GLY A 80 17.77 -35.73 4.52
N MET A 81 18.96 -35.17 4.26
CA MET A 81 20.16 -35.94 3.84
C MET A 81 21.20 -36.11 4.95
N LYS A 82 20.93 -35.66 6.19
CA LYS A 82 21.83 -35.80 7.35
C LYS A 82 21.82 -37.20 7.97
N HIS A 83 21.92 -38.23 7.14
CA HIS A 83 21.90 -39.62 7.56
C HIS A 83 22.90 -40.44 6.73
N SER A 84 23.65 -41.32 7.40
CA SER A 84 24.35 -42.41 6.74
C SER A 84 23.32 -43.43 6.28
N VAL A 85 23.35 -43.73 4.99
CA VAL A 85 22.38 -44.64 4.37
C VAL A 85 23.10 -45.68 3.55
N GLU A 86 22.47 -46.84 3.44
CA GLU A 86 22.90 -47.96 2.63
C GLU A 86 21.73 -48.51 1.83
N TRP A 87 22.06 -49.17 0.72
CA TRP A 87 21.10 -49.93 -0.05
C TRP A 87 21.24 -51.41 0.30
N TRP A 88 20.13 -52.04 0.71
CA TRP A 88 20.12 -53.40 1.25
C TRP A 88 20.21 -54.54 0.23
N GLY A 89 20.23 -54.24 -1.06
CA GLY A 89 20.21 -55.29 -2.07
C GLY A 89 18.81 -55.72 -2.48
N LYS A 90 18.76 -56.60 -3.48
CA LYS A 90 17.57 -57.37 -3.86
C LYS A 90 17.42 -58.59 -2.92
N GLY A 91 16.29 -59.30 -2.98
CA GLY A 91 16.12 -60.59 -2.29
C GLY A 91 15.77 -60.52 -0.80
N ARG A 92 15.53 -59.33 -0.24
CA ARG A 92 15.18 -59.14 1.19
C ARG A 92 13.69 -58.86 1.46
N GLY A 93 12.82 -59.04 0.46
CA GLY A 93 11.38 -58.78 0.60
C GLY A 93 11.01 -57.32 0.90
N VAL A 94 11.91 -56.36 0.61
CA VAL A 94 11.70 -54.94 0.88
C VAL A 94 12.03 -54.08 -0.35
N SER A 95 11.48 -52.86 -0.37
CA SER A 95 11.74 -51.88 -1.43
C SER A 95 13.23 -51.49 -1.53
N ARG A 96 13.65 -51.12 -2.75
CA ARG A 96 15.02 -50.71 -3.12
C ARG A 96 15.41 -49.30 -2.65
N ILE A 97 14.73 -48.76 -1.65
CA ILE A 97 14.94 -47.40 -1.14
C ILE A 97 16.19 -47.39 -0.25
N MET A 98 16.90 -46.26 -0.20
CA MET A 98 18.00 -46.03 0.74
C MET A 98 17.49 -46.11 2.18
N ARG A 99 18.15 -46.91 3.02
CA ARG A 99 17.82 -47.07 4.45
C ARG A 99 18.94 -46.58 5.31
N LYS A 100 18.64 -46.11 6.52
CA LYS A 100 19.68 -45.75 7.49
C LYS A 100 20.53 -46.98 7.79
N THR A 101 21.85 -46.82 7.81
CA THR A 101 22.79 -47.92 8.06
C THR A 101 22.44 -48.64 9.37
N GLY A 102 22.30 -49.97 9.30
CA GLY A 102 21.94 -50.79 10.47
C GLY A 102 20.47 -50.68 10.91
N GLN A 103 19.60 -50.00 10.16
CA GLN A 103 18.19 -49.83 10.50
C GLN A 103 17.26 -50.16 9.32
N ARG A 104 16.03 -50.60 9.64
CA ARG A 104 14.96 -50.80 8.64
C ARG A 104 14.38 -49.50 8.10
N THR A 105 14.73 -48.34 8.65
CA THR A 105 14.09 -47.06 8.33
C THR A 105 14.59 -46.48 7.01
N ALA A 106 13.69 -46.27 6.05
CA ALA A 106 13.99 -45.57 4.79
C ALA A 106 14.28 -44.08 5.03
N ALA A 107 15.27 -43.52 4.32
CA ALA A 107 15.71 -42.13 4.50
C ALA A 107 16.18 -41.50 3.18
N GLN A 108 16.45 -40.19 3.20
CA GLN A 108 16.92 -39.36 2.10
C GLN A 108 15.97 -39.17 0.90
N ASN A 109 15.27 -40.21 0.46
CA ASN A 109 14.39 -40.13 -0.71
C ASN A 109 13.18 -39.20 -0.46
N PRO A 110 12.70 -38.45 -1.48
CA PRO A 110 11.59 -37.51 -1.30
C PRO A 110 10.25 -38.09 -0.86
N HIS A 111 9.98 -39.36 -1.21
CA HIS A 111 8.77 -40.05 -0.80
C HIS A 111 8.88 -40.67 0.61
N THR A 112 10.00 -40.49 1.32
CA THR A 112 10.21 -41.02 2.69
C THR A 112 9.93 -39.95 3.73
N ARG A 113 9.43 -40.37 4.91
CA ARG A 113 9.23 -39.47 6.05
C ARG A 113 10.57 -38.91 6.51
N GLY A 114 10.73 -37.59 6.44
CA GLY A 114 11.98 -36.91 6.80
C GLY A 114 13.07 -36.96 5.71
N GLY A 115 12.75 -37.44 4.51
CA GLY A 115 13.64 -37.36 3.35
C GLY A 115 13.73 -35.95 2.74
N ARG A 116 14.63 -35.77 1.77
CA ARG A 116 14.86 -34.49 1.10
C ARG A 116 13.72 -34.13 0.17
N ARG A 117 13.46 -32.84 -0.06
CA ARG A 117 12.54 -32.44 -1.14
C ARG A 117 13.24 -32.52 -2.49
N ALA A 118 12.57 -33.06 -3.51
CA ALA A 118 13.14 -33.21 -4.86
C ALA A 118 13.51 -31.86 -5.49
N HIS A 119 12.57 -30.92 -5.54
CA HIS A 119 12.74 -29.56 -6.07
C HIS A 119 12.22 -28.54 -5.05
N GLY A 120 12.89 -28.46 -3.89
CA GLY A 120 12.56 -27.48 -2.87
C GLY A 120 12.90 -26.04 -3.32
N PRO A 121 12.33 -25.01 -2.67
CA PRO A 121 12.69 -23.62 -2.96
C PRO A 121 14.17 -23.38 -2.65
N MET A 122 14.87 -22.68 -3.52
CA MET A 122 16.27 -22.32 -3.38
C MET A 122 16.41 -20.81 -3.23
N VAL A 123 17.39 -20.40 -2.44
CA VAL A 123 17.72 -18.98 -2.27
C VAL A 123 18.32 -18.43 -3.57
N ALA A 124 19.13 -19.23 -4.27
CA ALA A 124 19.75 -18.89 -5.56
C ALA A 124 18.76 -18.67 -6.72
N LYS A 125 17.46 -18.95 -6.56
CA LYS A 125 16.46 -18.66 -7.59
C LYS A 125 16.42 -17.15 -7.85
N ASN A 126 16.42 -16.73 -9.12
CA ASN A 126 16.15 -15.34 -9.45
C ASN A 126 14.67 -15.01 -9.15
N TRP A 127 14.44 -14.23 -8.09
CA TRP A 127 13.12 -13.76 -7.68
C TRP A 127 12.76 -12.40 -8.26
N SER A 128 13.76 -11.68 -8.78
CA SER A 128 13.57 -10.34 -9.34
C SER A 128 12.93 -10.42 -10.72
N GLN A 129 12.18 -9.39 -11.06
CA GLN A 129 11.60 -9.20 -12.38
C GLN A 129 11.97 -7.82 -12.90
N LYS A 130 12.72 -7.80 -14.00
CA LYS A 130 13.12 -6.56 -14.67
C LYS A 130 11.91 -5.95 -15.39
N LEU A 131 11.78 -4.63 -15.27
CA LEU A 131 10.82 -3.82 -16.01
C LEU A 131 11.55 -2.63 -16.62
N ASN A 132 11.22 -2.26 -17.85
CA ASN A 132 11.85 -1.13 -18.52
C ASN A 132 11.42 0.19 -17.85
N SER A 133 12.34 1.15 -17.74
CA SER A 133 12.05 2.45 -17.11
C SER A 133 10.92 3.20 -17.82
N LYS A 134 10.88 3.16 -19.17
CA LYS A 134 9.81 3.76 -19.97
C LYS A 134 8.44 3.14 -19.67
N GLN A 135 8.38 1.80 -19.56
CA GLN A 135 7.15 1.09 -19.19
C GLN A 135 6.70 1.44 -17.76
N LYS A 136 7.65 1.62 -16.83
CA LYS A 136 7.35 2.05 -15.46
C LYS A 136 6.70 3.44 -15.43
N ILE A 137 7.22 4.38 -16.21
CA ILE A 137 6.67 5.75 -16.32
C ILE A 137 5.29 5.71 -16.98
N MET A 138 5.13 4.98 -18.09
CA MET A 138 3.84 4.83 -18.76
C MET A 138 2.79 4.21 -17.83
N ALA A 139 3.13 3.15 -17.11
CA ALA A 139 2.24 2.53 -16.13
C ALA A 139 1.84 3.48 -14.99
N ARG A 140 2.78 4.31 -14.50
CA ARG A 140 2.48 5.34 -13.50
C ARG A 140 1.50 6.36 -14.06
N ASN A 141 1.77 6.87 -15.26
CA ASN A 141 0.95 7.91 -15.89
C ASN A 141 -0.46 7.40 -16.20
N SER A 142 -0.61 6.19 -16.76
CA SER A 142 -1.92 5.55 -16.96
C SER A 142 -2.69 5.36 -15.65
N ALA A 143 -2.00 5.04 -14.55
CA ALA A 143 -2.65 4.91 -13.25
C ALA A 143 -3.07 6.27 -12.64
N ILE A 144 -2.33 7.34 -12.92
CA ILE A 144 -2.71 8.72 -12.55
C ILE A 144 -3.95 9.14 -13.33
N SER A 145 -3.96 8.95 -14.65
CA SER A 145 -5.11 9.27 -15.50
C SER A 145 -6.37 8.52 -15.03
N ALA A 146 -6.25 7.22 -14.73
CA ALA A 146 -7.38 6.44 -14.20
C ALA A 146 -7.92 6.91 -12.85
N SER A 147 -7.19 7.73 -12.09
CA SER A 147 -7.67 8.31 -10.83
C SER A 147 -8.55 9.55 -11.03
N MET A 148 -8.59 10.10 -12.25
CA MET A 148 -9.48 11.20 -12.62
C MET A 148 -10.93 10.75 -12.84
N ASP A 149 -11.15 9.51 -13.29
CA ASP A 149 -12.48 9.03 -13.64
C ASP A 149 -13.27 8.53 -12.41
N LYS A 150 -14.34 9.26 -12.06
CA LYS A 150 -15.26 8.92 -10.96
C LYS A 150 -15.79 7.49 -11.08
N SER A 151 -16.12 7.04 -12.29
CA SER A 151 -16.66 5.70 -12.56
C SER A 151 -15.65 4.60 -12.24
N ILE A 152 -14.38 4.77 -12.62
CA ILE A 152 -13.32 3.78 -12.37
C ILE A 152 -13.03 3.69 -10.87
N VAL A 153 -12.95 4.83 -10.18
CA VAL A 153 -12.69 4.87 -8.73
C VAL A 153 -13.85 4.23 -7.94
N SER A 154 -15.10 4.49 -8.34
CA SER A 154 -16.29 3.86 -7.74
C SER A 154 -16.34 2.36 -8.03
N ALA A 155 -16.07 1.94 -9.28
CA ALA A 155 -16.07 0.52 -9.68
C ALA A 155 -15.05 -0.33 -8.89
N ARG A 156 -13.95 0.28 -8.43
CA ARG A 156 -12.99 -0.37 -7.54
C ARG A 156 -13.56 -0.66 -6.14
N GLY A 157 -14.57 0.10 -5.71
CA GLY A 157 -15.23 -0.03 -4.41
C GLY A 157 -14.79 1.01 -3.38
N HIS A 158 -14.33 2.19 -3.83
CA HIS A 158 -14.21 3.37 -2.96
C HIS A 158 -15.59 4.01 -2.74
N LYS A 159 -15.82 4.54 -1.53
CA LYS A 159 -17.06 5.25 -1.18
C LYS A 159 -16.76 6.74 -1.00
N PHE A 160 -17.48 7.59 -1.70
CA PHE A 160 -17.32 9.05 -1.62
C PHE A 160 -18.64 9.71 -2.00
N SER A 161 -18.84 10.95 -1.55
CA SER A 161 -20.05 11.72 -1.88
C SER A 161 -20.16 11.98 -3.39
N ASP A 162 -21.39 11.98 -3.91
CA ASP A 162 -21.62 12.20 -5.33
C ASP A 162 -21.24 13.60 -5.83
N GLU A 163 -21.17 14.56 -4.91
CA GLU A 163 -20.80 15.96 -5.16
C GLU A 163 -19.29 16.15 -5.38
N THR A 164 -18.48 15.12 -5.09
CA THR A 164 -17.02 15.22 -5.20
C THR A 164 -16.55 15.29 -6.66
N ARG A 165 -15.81 16.35 -6.97
CA ARG A 165 -15.12 16.53 -8.27
C ARG A 165 -13.76 15.85 -8.26
N PHE A 166 -13.43 15.21 -9.38
CA PHE A 166 -12.15 14.55 -9.61
C PHE A 166 -11.33 15.29 -10.68
N PRO A 167 -9.98 15.24 -10.61
CA PRO A 167 -9.15 14.88 -9.46
C PRO A 167 -9.39 15.79 -8.24
N ILE A 168 -9.18 15.23 -7.05
CA ILE A 168 -9.33 15.97 -5.79
C ILE A 168 -8.01 16.66 -5.47
N ILE A 169 -8.01 17.99 -5.53
CA ILE A 169 -6.83 18.81 -5.30
C ILE A 169 -7.10 19.73 -4.11
N ILE A 170 -6.26 19.64 -3.09
CA ILE A 170 -6.30 20.54 -1.94
C ILE A 170 -5.35 21.70 -2.21
N GLY A 171 -5.93 22.90 -2.19
CA GLY A 171 -5.22 24.17 -2.35
C GLY A 171 -4.78 24.72 -1.00
N ASP A 172 -5.39 25.84 -0.60
CA ASP A 172 -5.07 26.52 0.65
C ASP A 172 -5.83 25.88 1.84
N TYR A 173 -5.16 25.83 2.99
CA TYR A 173 -5.74 25.41 4.27
C TYR A 173 -5.67 26.55 5.28
N MET A 174 -6.81 26.85 5.90
CA MET A 174 -6.95 27.89 6.91
C MET A 174 -7.59 27.30 8.16
N GLU A 175 -7.09 27.67 9.33
CA GLU A 175 -7.71 27.34 10.61
C GLU A 175 -8.27 28.63 11.21
N SER A 176 -9.57 28.64 11.50
CA SER A 176 -10.23 29.72 12.23
C SER A 176 -10.41 29.29 13.67
N ARG A 177 -9.73 29.97 14.60
CA ARG A 177 -9.86 29.75 16.05
C ARG A 177 -10.33 31.07 16.67
N ASN A 178 -11.47 31.05 17.37
CA ASN A 178 -12.02 32.20 18.11
C ASN A 178 -12.07 33.51 17.29
N GLY A 179 -12.36 33.42 15.99
CA GLY A 179 -12.46 34.58 15.08
C GLY A 179 -11.14 35.07 14.49
N THR A 180 -10.00 34.44 14.82
CA THR A 180 -8.72 34.67 14.14
C THR A 180 -8.47 33.61 13.07
N ASP A 181 -8.23 34.05 11.85
CA ASP A 181 -7.93 33.18 10.70
C ASP A 181 -6.41 33.02 10.55
N GLU A 182 -5.91 31.85 10.90
CA GLU A 182 -4.51 31.47 10.72
C GLU A 182 -4.35 30.66 9.43
N LYS A 183 -3.55 31.18 8.50
CA LYS A 183 -3.21 30.44 7.28
C LYS A 183 -2.03 29.52 7.55
N TYR A 184 -2.23 28.22 7.33
CA TYR A 184 -1.18 27.22 7.46
C TYR A 184 -0.81 26.66 6.10
N ASP A 185 0.48 26.37 5.91
CA ASP A 185 0.89 25.53 4.80
C ASP A 185 0.36 24.11 5.01
N LEU A 186 -0.39 23.60 4.04
CA LEU A 186 -1.08 22.31 4.13
C LEU A 186 -0.11 21.16 4.43
N GLU A 187 1.11 21.21 3.91
CA GLU A 187 2.10 20.14 4.14
C GLU A 187 2.74 20.22 5.54
N SER A 188 2.77 21.41 6.14
CA SER A 188 3.46 21.72 7.41
C SER A 188 2.48 22.02 8.55
N ILE A 189 1.32 21.34 8.57
CA ILE A 189 0.29 21.50 9.62
C ILE A 189 0.89 21.22 11.02
N PRO A 190 0.49 22.00 12.05
CA PRO A 190 0.88 21.75 13.44
C PRO A 190 0.54 20.33 13.89
N LEU A 191 1.46 19.69 14.63
CA LEU A 191 1.30 18.29 15.04
C LEU A 191 0.20 18.09 16.09
N GLN A 192 -0.17 19.15 16.80
CA GLN A 192 -1.22 19.13 17.82
C GLN A 192 -2.56 18.74 17.19
N TYR A 193 -3.13 17.61 17.66
CA TYR A 193 -4.38 17.02 17.18
C TYR A 193 -4.46 16.80 15.66
N SER A 194 -3.31 16.72 14.99
CA SER A 194 -3.17 16.65 13.54
C SER A 194 -4.01 15.53 12.88
N THR A 195 -4.12 14.36 13.50
CA THR A 195 -4.97 13.27 12.97
C THR A 195 -6.46 13.61 12.99
N ARG A 196 -6.96 14.31 14.02
CA ARG A 196 -8.37 14.73 14.08
C ARG A 196 -8.67 15.76 13.00
N LYS A 197 -7.77 16.75 12.85
CA LYS A 197 -7.82 17.73 11.76
C LYS A 197 -7.85 17.05 10.39
N PHE A 198 -7.01 16.03 10.18
CA PHE A 198 -7.00 15.26 8.94
C PHE A 198 -8.31 14.52 8.67
N VAL A 199 -8.90 13.89 9.68
CA VAL A 199 -10.20 13.22 9.53
C VAL A 199 -11.28 14.23 9.15
N ALA A 200 -11.34 15.37 9.85
CA ALA A 200 -12.28 16.44 9.55
C ALA A 200 -12.12 17.01 8.13
N MET A 201 -10.87 17.18 7.65
CA MET A 201 -10.60 17.59 6.27
C MET A 201 -11.17 16.60 5.25
N MET A 202 -11.00 15.30 5.49
CA MET A 202 -11.51 14.27 4.57
C MET A 202 -13.03 14.14 4.64
N GLU A 203 -13.64 14.34 5.82
CA GLU A 203 -15.09 14.38 5.99
C GLU A 203 -15.70 15.59 5.27
N GLY A 204 -15.13 16.78 5.42
CA GLY A 204 -15.57 17.99 4.70
C GLY A 204 -15.44 17.84 3.18
N LEU A 205 -14.42 17.12 2.69
CA LEU A 205 -14.26 16.77 1.27
C LEU A 205 -15.21 15.66 0.79
N GLY A 206 -16.06 15.09 1.66
CA GLY A 206 -16.98 14.01 1.30
C GLY A 206 -16.33 12.64 1.13
N LEU A 207 -15.14 12.43 1.73
CA LEU A 207 -14.37 11.17 1.69
C LEU A 207 -14.44 10.39 3.01
N GLY A 208 -15.23 10.87 3.99
CA GLY A 208 -15.38 10.24 5.31
C GLY A 208 -15.83 8.78 5.23
N ASP A 209 -16.76 8.46 4.33
CA ASP A 209 -17.28 7.10 4.14
C ASP A 209 -16.19 6.10 3.71
N ASP A 210 -15.17 6.53 2.93
CA ASP A 210 -14.06 5.66 2.56
C ASP A 210 -13.14 5.35 3.75
N LEU A 211 -12.98 6.32 4.66
CA LEU A 211 -12.21 6.15 5.89
C LEU A 211 -12.92 5.17 6.84
N ILE A 212 -14.24 5.32 7.00
CA ILE A 212 -15.07 4.41 7.79
C ILE A 212 -14.98 3.00 7.21
N ARG A 213 -15.13 2.85 5.89
CA ARG A 213 -14.98 1.57 5.17
C ARG A 213 -13.62 0.90 5.46
N ALA A 214 -12.53 1.67 5.48
CA ALA A 214 -11.21 1.11 5.79
C ALA A 214 -11.05 0.72 7.27
N LYS A 215 -11.62 1.50 8.19
CA LYS A 215 -11.63 1.22 9.64
C LYS A 215 -12.40 -0.06 9.94
N GLU A 216 -13.64 -0.18 9.47
CA GLU A 216 -14.51 -1.34 9.69
C GLU A 216 -14.09 -2.56 8.88
N GLY A 217 -13.53 -2.35 7.69
CA GLY A 217 -13.07 -3.42 6.81
C GLY A 217 -11.79 -4.11 7.29
N ARG A 218 -11.16 -3.65 8.38
CA ARG A 218 -9.97 -4.28 8.95
C ARG A 218 -10.31 -5.61 9.60
N LYS A 219 -9.99 -6.71 8.92
CA LYS A 219 -10.29 -8.07 9.38
C LYS A 219 -9.03 -8.91 9.62
N ILE A 220 -9.14 -9.95 10.44
CA ILE A 220 -8.07 -10.95 10.62
C ILE A 220 -7.96 -11.76 9.32
N ARG A 221 -6.72 -11.99 8.85
CA ARG A 221 -6.45 -12.79 7.65
C ARG A 221 -6.77 -14.26 7.90
N ALA A 222 -7.41 -14.88 6.92
CA ALA A 222 -7.55 -16.32 6.89
C ALA A 222 -6.19 -17.01 6.63
N GLY A 223 -6.02 -18.20 7.20
CA GLY A 223 -4.89 -19.09 6.95
C GLY A 223 -3.60 -18.77 7.73
N LYS A 224 -2.49 -19.38 7.30
CA LYS A 224 -1.20 -19.39 8.03
C LYS A 224 -0.44 -18.05 8.01
N ALA A 225 -1.00 -17.01 7.40
CA ALA A 225 -0.36 -15.70 7.36
C ALA A 225 -0.33 -15.02 8.73
N THR A 226 -1.30 -15.34 9.60
CA THR A 226 -1.39 -14.85 10.99
C THR A 226 -0.15 -15.20 11.81
N MET A 227 0.37 -16.43 11.64
CA MET A 227 1.61 -16.89 12.29
C MET A 227 2.89 -16.22 11.75
N ARG A 228 2.80 -15.46 10.65
CA ARG A 228 3.96 -14.83 9.97
C ARG A 228 3.95 -13.31 10.14
N GLY A 229 3.42 -12.80 11.24
CA GLY A 229 3.31 -11.36 11.53
C GLY A 229 2.31 -10.59 10.66
N ARG A 230 1.55 -11.27 9.79
CA ARG A 230 0.56 -10.65 8.88
C ARG A 230 -0.85 -10.99 9.35
N LYS A 231 -1.20 -10.60 10.57
CA LYS A 231 -2.49 -10.95 11.20
C LYS A 231 -3.67 -10.20 10.58
N TYR A 232 -3.53 -8.90 10.31
CA TYR A 232 -4.64 -8.08 9.81
C TYR A 232 -4.54 -7.81 8.30
N ARG A 233 -5.71 -7.63 7.66
CA ARG A 233 -5.86 -7.08 6.31
C ARG A 233 -6.74 -5.84 6.43
N THR A 234 -6.16 -4.69 6.11
CA THR A 234 -6.87 -3.42 6.02
C THR A 234 -7.14 -3.13 4.54
N PRO A 235 -8.37 -2.72 4.15
CA PRO A 235 -8.63 -2.17 2.83
C PRO A 235 -7.74 -0.95 2.57
N LYS A 236 -7.40 -0.72 1.30
CA LYS A 236 -6.74 0.52 0.88
C LYS A 236 -7.82 1.56 0.61
N SER A 237 -7.72 2.68 1.30
CA SER A 237 -8.57 3.86 1.09
C SER A 237 -7.78 4.92 0.33
N ILE A 238 -7.76 6.13 0.85
CA ILE A 238 -7.19 7.32 0.23
C ILE A 238 -5.68 7.15 0.04
N LEU A 239 -5.20 7.57 -1.13
CA LEU A 239 -3.79 7.88 -1.34
C LEU A 239 -3.64 9.38 -1.31
N LEU A 240 -2.85 9.89 -0.36
CA LEU A 240 -2.48 11.27 -0.30
C LEU A 240 -1.13 11.47 -0.99
N VAL A 241 -1.07 12.34 -2.00
CA VAL A 241 0.17 12.70 -2.69
C VAL A 241 0.57 14.12 -2.31
N VAL A 242 1.78 14.24 -1.78
CA VAL A 242 2.39 15.47 -1.26
C VAL A 242 3.71 15.76 -1.98
N SER A 243 4.17 17.01 -2.00
CA SER A 243 5.54 17.33 -2.43
C SER A 243 6.52 16.88 -1.34
N LYS A 244 6.31 17.31 -0.08
CA LYS A 244 7.18 17.01 1.06
C LYS A 244 6.47 16.21 2.15
N LYS A 245 7.19 15.25 2.75
CA LYS A 245 6.70 14.43 3.86
C LYS A 245 6.92 15.14 5.20
N GLU A 246 6.06 16.11 5.53
CA GLU A 246 6.15 16.88 6.77
C GLU A 246 4.99 16.60 7.75
N GLY A 247 4.24 17.62 8.14
CA GLY A 247 3.16 17.57 9.14
C GLY A 247 1.98 16.72 8.67
N LEU A 248 1.53 16.94 7.43
CA LEU A 248 0.38 16.22 6.87
C LEU A 248 0.63 14.70 6.75
N HIS A 249 1.86 14.32 6.41
CA HIS A 249 2.26 12.91 6.40
C HIS A 249 2.11 12.26 7.79
N LYS A 250 2.54 12.95 8.85
CA LYS A 250 2.41 12.47 10.23
C LYS A 250 0.94 12.39 10.66
N ALA A 251 0.13 13.36 10.26
CA ALA A 251 -1.31 13.42 10.53
C ALA A 251 -2.05 12.18 9.96
N ALA A 252 -1.79 11.88 8.69
CA ALA A 252 -2.50 10.85 7.92
C ALA A 252 -1.99 9.42 8.19
N LYS A 253 -0.71 9.23 8.53
CA LYS A 253 -0.08 7.89 8.68
C LYS A 253 -0.77 6.99 9.72
N ASN A 254 -1.42 7.56 10.73
CA ASN A 254 -2.11 6.78 11.77
C ASN A 254 -3.50 6.30 11.33
N VAL A 255 -4.07 6.89 10.28
CA VAL A 255 -5.43 6.56 9.82
C VAL A 255 -5.44 5.22 9.06
N PRO A 256 -6.31 4.26 9.42
CA PRO A 256 -6.37 2.98 8.74
C PRO A 256 -6.66 3.10 7.24
N GLY A 257 -5.83 2.47 6.42
CA GLY A 257 -6.04 2.36 4.97
C GLY A 257 -5.53 3.54 4.15
N VAL A 258 -5.20 4.65 4.79
CA VAL A 258 -4.62 5.83 4.15
C VAL A 258 -3.12 5.62 3.97
N ASP A 259 -2.63 5.85 2.76
CA ASP A 259 -1.19 5.90 2.49
C ASP A 259 -0.81 7.32 2.05
N VAL A 260 0.40 7.75 2.41
CA VAL A 260 0.96 9.04 2.00
C VAL A 260 2.23 8.80 1.21
N ILE A 261 2.36 9.45 0.06
CA ILE A 261 3.55 9.33 -0.79
C ILE A 261 3.99 10.70 -1.29
N ALA A 262 5.30 10.86 -1.46
CA ALA A 262 5.84 12.03 -2.12
C ALA A 262 5.70 11.86 -3.64
N THR A 263 5.48 12.96 -4.37
CA THR A 263 5.38 12.96 -5.84
C THR A 263 6.56 12.25 -6.51
N LYS A 264 7.77 12.45 -5.99
CA LYS A 264 9.03 11.84 -6.49
C LYS A 264 9.07 10.31 -6.34
N ASP A 265 8.45 9.79 -5.30
CA ASP A 265 8.42 8.35 -5.00
C ASP A 265 7.22 7.63 -5.63
N LEU A 266 6.32 8.37 -6.27
CA LEU A 266 5.04 7.86 -6.73
C LEU A 266 5.20 6.72 -7.75
N SER A 267 4.62 5.56 -7.43
CA SER A 267 4.68 4.37 -8.26
C SER A 267 3.30 3.89 -8.69
N ALA A 268 3.27 3.08 -9.76
CA ALA A 268 2.02 2.45 -10.22
C ALA A 268 1.38 1.55 -9.15
N GLU A 269 2.14 0.97 -8.23
CA GLU A 269 1.58 0.12 -7.17
C GLU A 269 0.82 0.91 -6.10
N ASP A 270 1.22 2.16 -5.85
CA ASP A 270 0.56 3.03 -4.89
C ASP A 270 -0.78 3.50 -5.43
N LEU A 271 -0.86 3.78 -6.74
CA LEU A 271 -2.06 4.19 -7.47
C LEU A 271 -2.96 3.00 -7.84
N ALA A 272 -2.37 1.82 -8.04
CA ALA A 272 -3.09 0.61 -8.43
C ALA A 272 -2.73 -0.59 -7.54
N PRO A 273 -3.02 -0.55 -6.22
CA PRO A 273 -2.74 -1.67 -5.33
C PRO A 273 -3.52 -2.91 -5.75
N GLY A 274 -2.82 -3.94 -6.21
CA GLY A 274 -3.46 -5.14 -6.78
C GLY A 274 -3.18 -5.35 -8.26
N GLY A 275 -2.85 -4.27 -8.98
CA GLY A 275 -2.93 -4.22 -10.44
C GLY A 275 -4.29 -3.68 -10.92
N ASP A 276 -5.19 -3.33 -10.01
CA ASP A 276 -6.48 -2.70 -10.31
C ASP A 276 -6.31 -1.17 -10.22
N ILE A 277 -6.74 -0.46 -11.26
CA ILE A 277 -6.64 1.00 -11.40
C ILE A 277 -7.75 1.74 -10.62
N GLY A 278 -7.67 3.07 -10.56
CA GLY A 278 -8.70 3.91 -9.94
C GLY A 278 -8.66 3.90 -8.41
N ARG A 279 -7.50 4.17 -7.82
CA ARG A 279 -7.46 4.46 -6.37
C ARG A 279 -8.00 5.86 -6.14
N LEU A 280 -8.74 6.06 -5.04
CA LEU A 280 -9.11 7.39 -4.58
C LEU A 280 -7.85 8.17 -4.18
N THR A 281 -7.43 9.12 -5.03
CA THR A 281 -6.23 9.94 -4.85
C THR A 281 -6.60 11.38 -4.49
N VAL A 282 -5.89 11.91 -3.50
CA VAL A 282 -5.99 13.30 -3.08
C VAL A 282 -4.61 13.94 -3.25
N TRP A 283 -4.57 15.05 -3.97
CA TRP A 283 -3.35 15.75 -4.34
C TRP A 283 -3.23 17.06 -3.59
N THR A 284 -2.03 17.42 -3.13
CA THR A 284 -1.76 18.81 -2.75
C THR A 284 -1.46 19.62 -3.99
N LYS A 285 -1.76 20.93 -3.96
CA LYS A 285 -1.40 21.85 -5.05
C LYS A 285 0.09 21.78 -5.38
N SER A 286 0.96 21.80 -4.36
CA SER A 286 2.41 21.69 -4.53
C SER A 286 2.84 20.36 -5.16
N ALA A 287 2.12 19.26 -4.89
CA ALA A 287 2.40 17.98 -5.53
C ALA A 287 2.12 17.99 -7.04
N ILE A 288 1.10 18.73 -7.48
CA ILE A 288 0.76 18.86 -8.91
C ILE A 288 1.76 19.76 -9.63
N GLU A 289 2.20 20.84 -8.99
CA GLU A 289 3.26 21.71 -9.53
C GLU A 289 4.59 20.95 -9.71
N GLU A 290 4.89 19.97 -8.86
CA GLU A 290 6.05 19.06 -9.05
C GLU A 290 5.87 17.99 -10.14
N LEU A 291 4.63 17.77 -10.61
CA LEU A 291 4.33 16.81 -11.69
C LEU A 291 4.42 17.42 -13.08
N GLU A 292 4.36 18.75 -13.19
CA GLU A 292 4.69 19.48 -14.42
C GLU A 292 6.19 19.30 -14.76
#